data_AF-A0A944HHI0-F1
#
_entry.id   AF-A0A944HHI0-F1
#
_cell.length_a   1.000
_cell.length_b   1.000
_cell.length_c   1.000
_cell.angle_alpha   90.00
_cell.angle_beta   90.00
_cell.angle_gamma   90.00
#
_symmetry.space_group_name_H-M   'P 1'
#
loop_
_entity.id
_entity.type
_entity.pdbx_description
1 polymer ?
#
loop_
_entity_poly.entity_id
_entity_poly.type
_entity_poly.pdbx_seq_one_letter_code
_entity_poly.pdbx_strand_id
1 'polypeptide(L)'
;MATARRAVTTRRTRPAPRPPEGTPAPAELARQARAVLADAVRIARWAAAGVAPSLPEGPPGGHPATVPSAIGAQERAAAALNLTPDQVRAGWDRARLAGLVELHGGTARPGWRLRAWDRDDMAVLRGWVALFDAWSLAHPAPEVVAPTAVAEVVEAVPQVLSLLQLSAGPVLVPALLDLLQQRVAELREERCEVPYGPRGETPCAAGEQPAAGPAAPASPVTAGPGDGDVPLSLLLDWALEGLAAIGALTLERGQATLTPLGNWAVWVKLEQICVAAQSPAGNIEQSAEDMLRGCARLTPGPARAEYRAWLAARTVSSAVGELLGVARGEDALLRGLAFEALRVVGGPAEPEVRAAAAEPSLRPYALLWLAEYEGADPEDAADVLTREEATWLWVDTAAAVADHGEPQLLLRHLDSAVQGTVPALIEEVRAGGHPRTVQVLVALAAAHPDPALAKAVRRAAFQVHTGRA
;
A
#
# COMPACT_ATOMS: atom_id res chain seq x y z
N MET A 1 45.85 -15.81 14.30
CA MET A 1 45.92 -14.36 14.04
C MET A 1 45.75 -14.10 12.54
N ALA A 2 44.50 -13.96 12.10
CA ALA A 2 44.17 -13.51 10.74
C ALA A 2 43.20 -12.33 10.89
N THR A 3 43.70 -11.14 10.63
CA THR A 3 43.02 -9.86 10.77
C THR A 3 42.07 -9.64 9.60
N ALA A 4 40.76 -9.80 9.85
CA ALA A 4 39.73 -9.38 8.91
C ALA A 4 39.76 -7.85 8.75
N ARG A 5 40.11 -7.38 7.55
CA ARG A 5 40.04 -5.97 7.18
C ARG A 5 38.58 -5.54 7.15
N ARG A 6 38.21 -4.71 8.13
CA ARG A 6 36.96 -3.96 8.18
C ARG A 6 36.94 -3.00 6.99
N ALA A 7 36.18 -3.34 5.95
CA ALA A 7 35.90 -2.41 4.86
C ALA A 7 34.99 -1.29 5.40
N VAL A 8 35.62 -0.18 5.81
CA VAL A 8 34.92 1.07 6.12
C VAL A 8 34.54 1.68 4.78
N THR A 9 33.29 1.50 4.36
CA THR A 9 32.71 2.26 3.25
C THR A 9 32.57 3.71 3.71
N THR A 10 33.48 4.55 3.25
CA THR A 10 33.45 5.99 3.44
C THR A 10 32.24 6.57 2.70
N ARG A 11 31.13 6.74 3.43
CA ARG A 11 29.94 7.45 2.96
C ARG A 11 30.29 8.91 2.64
N ARG A 12 30.50 9.22 1.37
CA ARG A 12 30.33 10.58 0.86
C ARG A 12 28.83 10.83 0.70
N THR A 13 28.22 11.53 1.66
CA THR A 13 26.91 12.16 1.46
C THR A 13 27.03 13.13 0.30
N ARG A 14 26.52 12.72 -0.86
CA ARG A 14 26.39 13.59 -2.04
C ARG A 14 25.51 14.79 -1.62
N PRO A 15 25.87 16.03 -2.02
CA PRO A 15 24.98 17.17 -1.80
C PRO A 15 23.63 16.88 -2.43
N ALA A 16 22.56 17.30 -1.76
CA ALA A 16 21.20 17.15 -2.27
C ALA A 16 21.14 17.71 -3.71
N PRO A 17 20.59 16.95 -4.66
CA PRO A 17 20.46 17.41 -6.04
C PRO A 17 19.61 18.68 -6.07
N ARG A 18 19.99 19.60 -6.96
CA ARG A 18 19.27 20.87 -7.13
C ARG A 18 18.07 20.64 -8.05
N PRO A 19 16.93 21.30 -7.79
CA PRO A 19 15.80 21.25 -8.70
C PRO A 19 16.16 21.85 -10.06
N PRO A 20 15.39 21.54 -11.13
CA PRO A 20 15.62 22.07 -12.46
C PRO A 20 15.63 23.60 -12.47
N GLU A 21 16.42 24.17 -13.38
CA GLU A 21 16.48 25.62 -13.56
C GLU A 21 15.07 26.19 -13.82
N GLY A 22 14.73 27.29 -13.15
CA GLY A 22 13.38 27.88 -13.21
C GLY A 22 12.36 27.31 -12.23
N THR A 23 12.70 26.31 -11.42
CA THR A 23 11.80 25.83 -10.35
C THR A 23 11.59 26.93 -9.30
N PRO A 24 10.33 27.33 -9.01
CA PRO A 24 10.06 28.36 -8.01
C PRO A 24 10.56 27.99 -6.60
N ALA A 25 10.76 29.00 -5.76
CA ALA A 25 11.11 28.79 -4.37
C ALA A 25 10.02 27.96 -3.63
N PRO A 26 10.38 27.17 -2.59
CA PRO A 26 9.41 26.33 -1.87
C PRO A 26 8.18 27.06 -1.35
N ALA A 27 8.32 28.33 -0.91
CA ALA A 27 7.20 29.14 -0.45
C ALA A 27 6.19 29.45 -1.57
N GLU A 28 6.66 29.66 -2.79
CA GLU A 28 5.80 29.91 -3.95
C GLU A 28 5.09 28.64 -4.41
N LEU A 29 5.79 27.50 -4.40
CA LEU A 29 5.17 26.19 -4.64
C LEU A 29 4.12 25.88 -3.57
N ALA A 30 4.40 26.17 -2.30
CA ALA A 30 3.46 25.99 -1.21
C ALA A 30 2.23 26.89 -1.37
N ARG A 31 2.39 28.13 -1.83
CA ARG A 31 1.26 29.02 -2.16
C ARG A 31 0.36 28.43 -3.25
N GLN A 32 0.93 27.81 -4.28
CA GLN A 32 0.17 27.11 -5.32
C GLN A 32 -0.56 25.89 -4.75
N ALA A 33 0.12 25.06 -3.96
CA ALA A 33 -0.48 23.91 -3.28
C ALA A 33 -1.64 24.32 -2.35
N ARG A 34 -1.51 25.46 -1.65
CA ARG A 34 -2.58 26.03 -0.81
C ARG A 34 -3.80 26.44 -1.62
N ALA A 35 -3.60 26.99 -2.81
CA ALA A 35 -4.70 27.36 -3.69
C ALA A 35 -5.46 26.11 -4.15
N VAL A 36 -4.75 25.05 -4.55
CA VAL A 36 -5.36 23.77 -4.95
C VAL A 36 -6.15 23.11 -3.81
N LEU A 37 -5.62 23.17 -2.58
CA LEU A 37 -6.20 22.51 -1.40
C LEU A 37 -7.15 23.42 -0.60
N ALA A 38 -7.50 24.60 -1.10
CA ALA A 38 -8.24 25.61 -0.34
C ALA A 38 -9.59 25.07 0.21
N ASP A 39 -10.40 24.43 -0.64
CA ASP A 39 -11.69 23.87 -0.22
C ASP A 39 -11.52 22.67 0.72
N ALA A 40 -10.52 21.82 0.49
CA ALA A 40 -10.20 20.70 1.38
C ALA A 40 -9.87 21.19 2.80
N VAL A 41 -9.11 22.28 2.93
CA VAL A 41 -8.78 22.89 4.23
C VAL A 41 -9.99 23.53 4.88
N ARG A 42 -10.86 24.19 4.11
CA ARG A 42 -12.12 24.77 4.63
C ARG A 42 -13.02 23.67 5.21
N ILE A 43 -13.15 22.56 4.50
CA ILE A 43 -13.89 21.37 4.95
C ILE A 43 -13.26 20.75 6.20
N ALA A 44 -11.94 20.55 6.20
CA ALA A 44 -11.21 20.00 7.35
C ALA A 44 -11.36 20.87 8.60
N ARG A 45 -11.27 22.20 8.47
CA ARG A 45 -11.48 23.15 9.58
C ARG A 45 -12.92 23.15 10.07
N TRP A 46 -13.89 23.10 9.15
CA TRP A 46 -15.31 22.99 9.52
C TRP A 46 -15.60 21.70 10.28
N ALA A 47 -15.06 20.57 9.82
CA ALA A 47 -15.18 19.28 10.49
C ALA A 47 -14.58 19.31 11.90
N ALA A 48 -13.37 19.87 12.04
CA ALA A 48 -12.71 20.00 13.33
C ALA A 48 -13.51 20.89 14.31
N ALA A 49 -14.15 21.95 13.82
CA ALA A 49 -15.01 22.81 14.64
C ALA A 49 -16.29 22.09 15.11
N GLY A 50 -16.83 21.16 14.31
CA GLY A 50 -17.98 20.34 14.68
C GLY A 50 -17.69 19.23 15.69
N VAL A 51 -16.41 18.88 15.91
CA VAL A 51 -15.95 17.85 16.86
C VAL A 51 -15.51 18.44 18.21
N ALA A 52 -15.50 19.77 18.36
CA ALA A 52 -15.18 20.41 19.64
C ALA A 52 -16.16 19.94 20.75
N PRO A 53 -15.66 19.63 21.97
CA PRO A 53 -16.51 19.13 23.04
C PRO A 53 -17.53 20.21 23.42
N SER A 54 -18.79 19.92 23.14
CA SER A 54 -19.88 20.62 23.79
C SER A 54 -19.86 20.23 25.27
N LEU A 55 -19.48 21.15 26.16
CA LEU A 55 -19.66 21.01 27.61
C LEU A 55 -20.49 22.20 28.12
N PRO A 56 -21.33 22.03 29.18
CA PRO A 56 -21.32 20.93 30.14
C PRO A 56 -22.54 20.00 30.12
N GLU A 57 -22.30 18.83 30.71
CA GLU A 57 -23.19 17.74 31.14
C GLU A 57 -24.68 18.09 31.26
N GLY A 58 -25.48 17.47 30.39
CA GLY A 58 -26.89 17.23 30.66
C GLY A 58 -27.07 16.07 31.66
N PRO A 59 -28.19 16.02 32.39
CA PRO A 59 -28.39 15.05 33.46
C PRO A 59 -28.29 13.59 32.97
N PRO A 60 -27.81 12.67 33.83
CA PRO A 60 -27.61 11.28 33.46
C PRO A 60 -28.96 10.62 33.18
N GLY A 61 -29.24 10.34 31.91
CA GLY A 61 -30.50 9.69 31.48
C GLY A 61 -30.96 10.00 30.05
N GLY A 62 -30.30 10.93 29.33
CA GLY A 62 -30.61 11.19 27.93
C GLY A 62 -30.02 10.13 26.99
N HIS A 63 -30.85 9.56 26.11
CA HIS A 63 -30.42 8.67 25.03
C HIS A 63 -29.23 9.25 24.25
N PRO A 64 -28.29 8.41 23.78
CA PRO A 64 -27.15 8.90 22.98
C PRO A 64 -27.69 9.72 21.82
N ALA A 65 -27.22 10.97 21.72
CA ALA A 65 -27.54 11.86 20.62
C ALA A 65 -27.29 11.10 19.32
N THR A 66 -28.35 10.97 18.51
CA THR A 66 -28.33 10.25 17.24
C THR A 66 -27.14 10.75 16.42
N VAL A 67 -26.21 9.85 16.11
CA VAL A 67 -25.08 10.14 15.22
C VAL A 67 -25.68 10.69 13.92
N PRO A 68 -25.35 11.93 13.50
CA PRO A 68 -25.92 12.48 12.28
C PRO A 68 -25.56 11.58 11.09
N SER A 69 -26.52 11.32 10.20
CA SER A 69 -26.24 10.59 8.97
C SER A 69 -25.16 11.31 8.15
N ALA A 70 -24.31 10.57 7.45
CA ALA A 70 -23.27 11.13 6.59
C ALA A 70 -23.83 12.13 5.56
N ILE A 71 -25.05 11.89 5.06
CA ILE A 71 -25.79 12.77 4.15
C ILE A 71 -26.12 14.11 4.84
N GLY A 72 -26.63 14.08 6.08
CA GLY A 72 -26.92 15.30 6.85
C GLY A 72 -25.67 16.08 7.28
N ALA A 73 -24.49 15.45 7.32
CA ALA A 73 -23.23 16.16 7.51
C ALA A 73 -22.79 16.88 6.22
N GLN A 74 -22.96 16.25 5.04
CA GLN A 74 -22.61 16.83 3.75
C GLN A 74 -23.46 18.07 3.42
N GLU A 75 -24.78 18.01 3.64
CA GLU A 75 -25.68 19.14 3.39
C GLU A 75 -25.38 20.33 4.30
N ARG A 76 -25.05 20.08 5.58
CA ARG A 76 -24.63 21.14 6.51
C ARG A 76 -23.31 21.76 6.12
N ALA A 77 -22.34 20.97 5.68
CA ALA A 77 -21.07 21.49 5.17
C ALA A 77 -21.28 22.33 3.90
N ALA A 78 -22.12 21.85 2.97
CA ALA A 78 -22.46 22.55 1.73
C ALA A 78 -23.07 23.92 2.02
N ALA A 79 -24.08 23.97 2.91
CA ALA A 79 -24.72 25.20 3.35
C ALA A 79 -23.76 26.13 4.10
N ALA A 80 -22.96 25.61 5.04
CA ALA A 80 -22.05 26.42 5.84
C ALA A 80 -20.87 27.00 5.04
N LEU A 81 -20.41 26.29 4.01
CA LEU A 81 -19.24 26.66 3.22
C LEU A 81 -19.60 27.29 1.87
N ASN A 82 -20.89 27.41 1.53
CA ASN A 82 -21.35 27.85 0.21
C ASN A 82 -20.71 27.03 -0.92
N LEU A 83 -20.71 25.71 -0.76
CA LEU A 83 -20.18 24.74 -1.73
C LEU A 83 -21.33 23.85 -2.22
N THR A 84 -21.19 23.29 -3.42
CA THR A 84 -22.11 22.23 -3.88
C THR A 84 -21.84 20.93 -3.13
N PRO A 85 -22.81 20.00 -3.05
CA PRO A 85 -22.59 18.69 -2.45
C PRO A 85 -21.41 17.92 -3.06
N ASP A 86 -21.21 18.03 -4.37
CA ASP A 86 -20.09 17.39 -5.06
C ASP A 86 -18.74 18.04 -4.72
N GLN A 87 -18.70 19.37 -4.58
CA GLN A 87 -17.50 20.08 -4.09
C GLN A 87 -17.15 19.68 -2.66
N VAL A 88 -18.16 19.48 -1.80
CA VAL A 88 -17.96 18.97 -0.44
C VAL A 88 -17.39 17.56 -0.47
N ARG A 89 -17.94 16.65 -1.29
CA ARG A 89 -17.44 15.28 -1.42
C ARG A 89 -15.98 15.26 -1.90
N ALA A 90 -15.69 15.94 -3.01
CA ALA A 90 -14.35 16.03 -3.56
C ALA A 90 -13.36 16.69 -2.59
N GLY A 91 -13.79 17.72 -1.87
CA GLY A 91 -12.94 18.37 -0.88
C GLY A 91 -12.67 17.51 0.36
N TRP A 92 -13.62 16.66 0.77
CA TRP A 92 -13.40 15.64 1.80
C TRP A 92 -12.38 14.59 1.37
N ASP A 93 -12.51 14.07 0.15
CA ASP A 93 -11.57 13.08 -0.39
C ASP A 93 -10.16 13.67 -0.49
N ARG A 94 -10.03 14.89 -1.01
CA ARG A 94 -8.76 15.64 -1.04
C ARG A 94 -8.20 15.88 0.35
N ALA A 95 -9.04 16.22 1.33
CA ALA A 95 -8.59 16.43 2.71
C ALA A 95 -8.04 15.14 3.32
N ARG A 96 -8.71 13.99 3.08
CA ARG A 96 -8.25 12.67 3.53
C ARG A 96 -6.94 12.27 2.88
N LEU A 97 -6.88 12.34 1.54
CA LEU A 97 -5.70 11.96 0.75
C LEU A 97 -4.49 12.86 1.04
N ALA A 98 -4.70 14.15 1.26
CA ALA A 98 -3.65 15.09 1.65
C ALA A 98 -3.24 15.00 3.13
N GLY A 99 -3.93 14.17 3.94
CA GLY A 99 -3.68 14.02 5.38
C GLY A 99 -4.02 15.26 6.22
N LEU A 100 -5.01 16.04 5.78
CA LEU A 100 -5.59 17.17 6.52
C LEU A 100 -6.63 16.72 7.54
N VAL A 101 -7.25 15.57 7.31
CA VAL A 101 -8.15 14.90 8.24
C VAL A 101 -7.71 13.46 8.45
N GLU A 102 -7.91 12.97 9.67
CA GLU A 102 -7.69 11.58 10.08
C GLU A 102 -9.06 11.00 10.46
N LEU A 103 -9.40 9.81 9.98
CA LEU A 103 -10.64 9.13 10.36
C LEU A 103 -10.34 8.27 11.59
N HIS A 104 -11.17 8.35 12.62
CA HIS A 104 -11.03 7.56 13.84
C HIS A 104 -12.40 7.09 14.32
N GLY A 105 -12.66 5.78 14.29
CA GLY A 105 -13.95 5.22 14.73
C GLY A 105 -15.17 5.86 14.04
N GLY A 106 -15.04 6.21 12.76
CA GLY A 106 -16.09 6.89 11.98
C GLY A 106 -16.20 8.41 12.21
N THR A 107 -15.33 9.02 13.01
CA THR A 107 -15.27 10.47 13.23
C THR A 107 -14.04 11.09 12.57
N ALA A 108 -14.20 12.23 11.92
CA ALA A 108 -13.09 12.94 11.29
C ALA A 108 -12.41 13.89 12.29
N ARG A 109 -11.12 13.70 12.54
CA ARG A 109 -10.28 14.53 13.41
C ARG A 109 -9.33 15.39 12.57
N PRO A 110 -8.92 16.57 13.06
CA PRO A 110 -7.92 17.37 12.38
C PRO A 110 -6.59 16.62 12.32
N GLY A 111 -6.08 16.38 11.12
CA GLY A 111 -4.77 15.76 10.92
C GLY A 111 -3.63 16.71 11.30
N TRP A 112 -2.44 16.17 11.55
CA TRP A 112 -1.29 17.00 11.94
C TRP A 112 -0.90 18.04 10.89
N ARG A 113 -1.11 17.76 9.59
CA ARG A 113 -0.84 18.72 8.51
C ARG A 113 -1.77 19.92 8.56
N LEU A 114 -3.01 19.74 9.03
CA LEU A 114 -3.92 20.86 9.26
C LEU A 114 -3.41 21.77 10.38
N ARG A 115 -2.86 21.20 11.46
CA ARG A 115 -2.23 21.95 12.57
C ARG A 115 -0.94 22.67 12.16
N ALA A 116 -0.26 22.16 11.13
CA ALA A 116 0.95 22.75 10.59
C ALA A 116 0.69 23.69 9.40
N TRP A 117 -0.57 23.75 8.93
CA TRP A 117 -0.94 24.34 7.65
C TRP A 117 -0.35 25.74 7.47
N ASP A 118 -0.63 26.68 8.37
CA ASP A 118 -0.25 28.09 8.18
C ASP A 118 1.25 28.39 8.42
N ARG A 119 2.04 27.42 8.92
CA ARG A 119 3.42 27.66 9.39
C ARG A 119 4.50 26.78 8.75
N ASP A 120 4.12 25.69 8.08
CA ASP A 120 5.07 24.73 7.50
C ASP A 120 4.75 24.47 6.04
N ASP A 121 5.46 25.17 5.16
CA ASP A 121 5.34 25.03 3.71
C ASP A 121 5.73 23.63 3.21
N MET A 122 6.68 22.97 3.87
CA MET A 122 7.06 21.62 3.51
C MET A 122 5.98 20.60 3.89
N ALA A 123 5.26 20.80 4.99
CA ALA A 123 4.11 19.96 5.34
C ALA A 123 2.99 20.08 4.29
N VAL A 124 2.75 21.29 3.78
CA VAL A 124 1.78 21.56 2.71
C VAL A 124 2.19 20.89 1.41
N LEU A 125 3.44 21.06 0.99
CA LEU A 125 3.97 20.42 -0.20
C LEU A 125 3.88 18.89 -0.10
N ARG A 126 4.23 18.30 1.05
CA ARG A 126 4.06 16.85 1.28
C ARG A 126 2.60 16.40 1.23
N GLY A 127 1.66 17.22 1.71
CA GLY A 127 0.23 16.92 1.62
C GLY A 127 -0.27 16.95 0.18
N TRP A 128 0.15 17.95 -0.60
CA TRP A 128 -0.20 18.01 -2.02
C TRP A 128 0.45 16.89 -2.83
N VAL A 129 1.70 16.48 -2.54
CA VAL A 129 2.33 15.31 -3.20
C VAL A 129 1.56 14.03 -2.88
N ALA A 130 1.07 13.85 -1.65
CA ALA A 130 0.22 12.69 -1.32
C ALA A 130 -1.08 12.68 -2.14
N LEU A 131 -1.70 13.85 -2.36
CA LEU A 131 -2.85 13.98 -3.27
C LEU A 131 -2.46 13.70 -4.72
N PHE A 132 -1.30 14.17 -5.17
CA PHE A 132 -0.77 13.90 -6.51
C PHE A 132 -0.57 12.42 -6.77
N ASP A 133 -0.06 11.68 -5.78
CA ASP A 133 0.15 10.23 -5.88
C ASP A 133 -1.17 9.44 -5.90
N ALA A 134 -2.21 10.03 -5.30
CA ALA A 134 -3.55 9.48 -5.21
C ALA A 134 -4.55 10.18 -6.15
N TRP A 135 -4.08 10.78 -7.25
CA TRP A 135 -4.92 11.58 -8.16
C TRP A 135 -6.11 10.78 -8.69
N SER A 136 -5.92 9.48 -8.99
CA SER A 136 -6.96 8.59 -9.51
C SER A 136 -8.01 8.24 -8.47
N LEU A 137 -7.69 8.35 -7.17
CA LEU A 137 -8.66 8.23 -6.08
C LEU A 137 -9.41 9.54 -5.85
N ALA A 138 -8.76 10.68 -6.08
CA ALA A 138 -9.38 12.00 -6.00
C ALA A 138 -10.26 12.33 -7.22
N HIS A 139 -10.04 11.63 -8.34
CA HIS A 139 -10.79 11.76 -9.58
C HIS A 139 -11.08 10.35 -10.15
N PRO A 140 -12.09 9.64 -9.59
CA PRO A 140 -12.36 8.25 -9.93
C PRO A 140 -12.73 8.09 -11.41
N ALA A 141 -12.29 6.98 -12.01
CA ALA A 141 -12.66 6.63 -13.37
C ALA A 141 -14.17 6.37 -13.52
N PRO A 142 -14.75 6.56 -14.71
CA PRO A 142 -16.14 6.19 -14.96
C PRO A 142 -16.41 4.71 -14.67
N GLU A 143 -17.50 4.39 -13.97
CA GLU A 143 -17.86 3.02 -13.56
C GLU A 143 -18.04 2.03 -14.74
N VAL A 144 -18.25 2.55 -15.94
CA VAL A 144 -18.38 1.77 -17.18
C VAL A 144 -17.06 1.20 -17.70
N VAL A 145 -15.93 1.66 -17.17
CA VAL A 145 -14.58 1.21 -17.58
C VAL A 145 -14.17 0.00 -16.75
N ALA A 146 -13.64 -1.03 -17.41
CA ALA A 146 -13.06 -2.17 -16.71
C ALA A 146 -11.93 -1.73 -15.75
N PRO A 147 -11.92 -2.19 -14.48
CA PRO A 147 -10.89 -1.81 -13.50
C PRO A 147 -9.46 -2.12 -13.96
N THR A 148 -9.28 -3.17 -14.76
CA THR A 148 -7.99 -3.56 -15.34
C THR A 148 -7.45 -2.50 -16.31
N ALA A 149 -8.30 -1.94 -17.17
CA ALA A 149 -7.91 -0.88 -18.10
C ALA A 149 -7.56 0.43 -17.34
N VAL A 150 -8.30 0.75 -16.28
CA VAL A 150 -7.98 1.89 -15.40
C VAL A 150 -6.61 1.69 -14.76
N ALA A 151 -6.34 0.49 -14.23
CA ALA A 151 -5.06 0.18 -13.60
C ALA A 151 -3.88 0.30 -14.58
N GLU A 152 -4.03 -0.19 -15.81
CA GLU A 152 -3.02 -0.07 -16.88
C GLU A 152 -2.68 1.40 -17.19
N VAL A 153 -3.70 2.26 -17.30
CA VAL A 153 -3.47 3.68 -17.56
C VAL A 153 -2.82 4.38 -16.38
N VAL A 154 -3.29 4.12 -15.15
CA VAL A 154 -2.66 4.66 -13.94
C VAL A 154 -1.18 4.26 -13.89
N GLU A 155 -0.87 3.00 -14.21
CA GLU A 155 0.50 2.46 -14.27
C GLU A 155 1.37 3.12 -15.35
N ALA A 156 0.79 3.55 -16.47
CA ALA A 156 1.49 4.22 -17.56
C ALA A 156 1.69 5.73 -17.37
N VAL A 157 0.87 6.39 -16.53
CA VAL A 157 0.94 7.85 -16.29
C VAL A 157 2.33 8.38 -15.87
N PRO A 158 3.14 7.69 -15.05
CA PRO A 158 4.50 8.15 -14.74
C PRO A 158 5.38 8.40 -15.97
N GLN A 159 5.23 7.62 -17.04
CA GLN A 159 5.98 7.83 -18.28
C GLN A 159 5.47 9.05 -19.05
N VAL A 160 4.15 9.27 -19.08
CA VAL A 160 3.51 10.48 -19.65
C VAL A 160 4.01 11.74 -18.93
N LEU A 161 4.04 11.70 -17.59
CA LEU A 161 4.55 12.80 -16.77
C LEU A 161 6.04 13.08 -17.01
N SER A 162 6.84 12.03 -17.21
CA SER A 162 8.26 12.14 -17.54
C SER A 162 8.47 12.83 -18.90
N LEU A 163 7.66 12.50 -19.92
CA LEU A 163 7.70 13.18 -21.21
C LEU A 163 7.33 14.67 -21.08
N LEU A 164 6.26 14.98 -20.34
CA LEU A 164 5.84 16.37 -20.11
C LEU A 164 6.95 17.19 -19.41
N GLN A 165 7.61 16.59 -18.42
CA GLN A 165 8.73 17.22 -17.73
C GLN A 165 9.94 17.45 -18.65
N LEU A 166 10.33 16.45 -19.43
CA LEU A 166 11.46 16.55 -20.36
C LEU A 166 11.22 17.55 -21.49
N SER A 167 9.97 17.71 -21.91
CA SER A 167 9.58 18.65 -22.97
C SER A 167 9.67 20.11 -22.55
N ALA A 168 9.63 20.40 -21.24
CA ALA A 168 9.71 21.75 -20.66
C ALA A 168 8.74 22.77 -21.32
N GLY A 169 7.58 22.31 -21.77
CA GLY A 169 6.62 23.08 -22.56
C GLY A 169 5.36 22.27 -22.93
N PRO A 170 4.45 22.84 -23.72
CA PRO A 170 3.21 22.18 -24.11
C PRO A 170 3.46 20.98 -25.01
N VAL A 171 2.79 19.86 -24.70
CA VAL A 171 2.83 18.63 -25.50
C VAL A 171 1.43 18.33 -26.05
N LEU A 172 1.37 17.98 -27.34
CA LEU A 172 0.11 17.65 -28.02
C LEU A 172 -0.49 16.36 -27.47
N VAL A 173 -1.79 16.36 -27.18
CA VAL A 173 -2.53 15.19 -26.67
C VAL A 173 -2.35 13.95 -27.57
N PRO A 174 -2.37 14.04 -28.92
CA PRO A 174 -2.06 12.89 -29.78
C PRO A 174 -0.69 12.24 -29.49
N ALA A 175 0.35 13.02 -29.21
CA ALA A 175 1.67 12.47 -28.90
C ALA A 175 1.70 11.75 -27.53
N LEU A 176 0.90 12.24 -26.57
CA LEU A 176 0.72 11.57 -25.28
C LEU A 176 -0.08 10.27 -25.44
N LEU A 177 -1.04 10.24 -26.37
CA LEU A 177 -1.82 9.05 -26.69
C LEU A 177 -0.95 7.96 -27.31
N ASP A 178 -0.10 8.31 -28.28
CA ASP A 178 0.83 7.36 -28.89
C ASP A 178 1.75 6.71 -27.84
N LEU A 179 2.29 7.53 -26.91
CA LEU A 179 3.11 7.05 -25.80
C LEU A 179 2.31 6.12 -24.86
N LEU A 180 1.08 6.51 -24.51
CA LEU A 180 0.21 5.72 -23.63
C LEU A 180 -0.13 4.37 -24.27
N GLN A 181 -0.45 4.35 -25.57
CA GLN A 181 -0.73 3.13 -26.32
C GLN A 181 0.46 2.19 -26.31
N GLN A 182 1.66 2.72 -26.57
CA GLN A 182 2.89 1.93 -26.52
C GLN A 182 3.10 1.33 -25.12
N ARG A 183 3.00 2.14 -24.05
CA ARG A 183 3.27 1.64 -22.70
C ARG A 183 2.25 0.62 -22.21
N VAL A 184 0.97 0.81 -22.52
CA VAL A 184 -0.07 -0.17 -22.17
C VAL A 184 0.18 -1.49 -22.91
N ALA A 185 0.64 -1.46 -24.17
CA ALA A 185 1.02 -2.67 -24.89
C ALA A 185 2.20 -3.39 -24.20
N GLU A 186 3.24 -2.66 -23.80
CA GLU A 186 4.39 -3.21 -23.05
C GLU A 186 3.96 -3.85 -21.72
N LEU A 187 3.10 -3.17 -20.94
CA LEU A 187 2.59 -3.70 -19.67
C LEU A 187 1.79 -5.00 -19.85
N ARG A 188 1.02 -5.10 -20.94
CA ARG A 188 0.26 -6.31 -21.26
C ARG A 188 1.20 -7.45 -21.64
N GLU A 189 2.29 -7.17 -22.36
CA GLU A 189 3.32 -8.15 -22.70
C GLU A 189 4.05 -8.64 -21.44
N GLU A 190 4.53 -7.73 -20.59
CA GLU A 190 5.18 -8.03 -19.31
C GLU A 190 4.33 -8.94 -18.41
N ARG A 191 3.01 -8.70 -18.34
CA ARG A 191 2.06 -9.54 -17.57
C ARG A 191 1.83 -10.93 -18.19
N CYS A 192 1.95 -11.06 -19.51
CA CYS A 192 1.83 -12.36 -20.19
C CYS A 192 3.05 -13.25 -19.97
N GLU A 193 4.22 -12.66 -19.68
CA GLU A 193 5.48 -13.39 -19.49
C GLU A 193 5.64 -14.00 -18.09
N VAL A 194 4.78 -13.68 -17.11
CA VAL A 194 4.86 -14.24 -15.75
C VAL A 194 4.58 -15.75 -15.79
N PRO A 195 5.58 -16.62 -15.54
CA PRO A 195 5.38 -18.07 -15.58
C PRO A 195 4.58 -18.50 -14.35
N TYR A 196 3.39 -19.08 -14.56
CA TYR A 196 2.65 -19.74 -13.50
C TYR A 196 3.35 -21.05 -13.09
N GLY A 197 4.23 -20.99 -12.09
CA GLY A 197 4.69 -22.11 -11.25
C GLY A 197 5.46 -23.27 -11.92
N PRO A 198 6.24 -24.05 -11.14
CA PRO A 198 7.10 -25.10 -11.68
C PRO A 198 6.25 -26.26 -12.21
N ARG A 199 6.56 -26.71 -13.43
CA ARG A 199 6.09 -27.99 -13.97
C ARG A 199 6.41 -29.09 -12.96
N GLY A 200 5.36 -29.60 -12.32
CA GLY A 200 5.44 -30.87 -11.60
C GLY A 200 5.87 -31.94 -12.60
N GLU A 201 7.13 -32.36 -12.47
CA GLU A 201 7.66 -33.54 -13.11
C GLU A 201 6.79 -34.73 -12.69
N THR A 202 5.95 -35.20 -13.61
CA THR A 202 5.34 -36.52 -13.49
C THR A 202 6.22 -37.48 -14.29
N PRO A 203 6.94 -38.43 -13.65
CA PRO A 203 7.61 -39.48 -14.39
C PRO A 203 6.55 -40.50 -14.83
N CYS A 204 5.99 -40.31 -16.03
CA CYS A 204 5.15 -41.32 -16.66
C CYS A 204 6.04 -42.39 -17.31
N ALA A 205 5.93 -43.58 -16.77
CA ALA A 205 6.56 -44.81 -17.23
C ALA A 205 6.14 -45.20 -18.66
N ALA A 206 7.00 -46.04 -19.25
CA ALA A 206 6.99 -46.61 -20.58
C ALA A 206 5.61 -47.02 -21.17
N GLY A 207 5.43 -46.76 -22.46
CA GLY A 207 4.38 -47.36 -23.28
C GLY A 207 4.15 -46.67 -24.63
N GLU A 208 4.81 -47.18 -25.67
CA GLU A 208 4.39 -47.20 -27.10
C GLU A 208 4.14 -45.88 -27.86
N GLN A 209 5.05 -45.58 -28.79
CA GLN A 209 4.85 -44.69 -29.94
C GLN A 209 3.88 -45.31 -30.96
N PRO A 210 3.09 -44.47 -31.65
CA PRO A 210 3.17 -44.53 -33.11
C PRO A 210 3.19 -43.17 -33.84
N ALA A 211 4.09 -43.12 -34.83
CA ALA A 211 4.04 -42.49 -36.15
C ALA A 211 3.64 -41.01 -36.31
N ALA A 212 4.62 -40.25 -36.80
CA ALA A 212 4.49 -38.89 -37.34
C ALA A 212 3.60 -38.85 -38.61
N GLY A 213 2.64 -37.93 -38.61
CA GLY A 213 1.92 -37.45 -39.80
C GLY A 213 2.15 -35.93 -39.98
N PRO A 214 2.10 -35.39 -41.21
CA PRO A 214 2.61 -34.06 -41.51
C PRO A 214 1.73 -32.95 -40.92
N ALA A 215 2.40 -31.92 -40.39
CA ALA A 215 1.79 -30.73 -39.83
C ALA A 215 1.01 -29.93 -40.89
N ALA A 216 -0.29 -29.72 -40.63
CA ALA A 216 -1.08 -28.68 -41.29
C ALA A 216 -0.87 -27.35 -40.52
N PRO A 217 -0.79 -26.20 -41.21
CA PRO A 217 -0.56 -24.93 -40.54
C PRO A 217 -1.76 -24.57 -39.65
N ALA A 218 -1.50 -24.37 -38.37
CA ALA A 218 -2.45 -23.79 -37.44
C ALA A 218 -2.88 -22.41 -37.97
N SER A 219 -4.17 -22.27 -38.24
CA SER A 219 -4.76 -20.96 -38.50
C SER A 219 -4.60 -20.10 -37.25
N PRO A 220 -4.23 -18.81 -37.38
CA PRO A 220 -4.23 -17.92 -36.23
C PRO A 220 -5.66 -17.85 -35.72
N VAL A 221 -5.85 -18.21 -34.45
CA VAL A 221 -7.06 -17.86 -33.71
C VAL A 221 -7.08 -16.34 -33.68
N THR A 222 -7.81 -15.72 -34.60
CA THR A 222 -8.23 -14.35 -34.48
C THR A 222 -9.06 -14.27 -33.21
N ALA A 223 -8.49 -13.68 -32.16
CA ALA A 223 -9.27 -13.15 -31.06
C ALA A 223 -10.33 -12.22 -31.69
N GLY A 224 -11.59 -12.65 -31.62
CA GLY A 224 -12.70 -11.80 -32.05
C GLY A 224 -12.73 -10.52 -31.20
N PRO A 225 -13.23 -9.40 -31.73
CA PRO A 225 -13.43 -8.19 -30.94
C PRO A 225 -14.55 -8.47 -29.94
N GLY A 226 -14.20 -8.71 -28.68
CA GLY A 226 -15.15 -9.12 -27.66
C GLY A 226 -14.63 -8.81 -26.26
N ASP A 227 -14.74 -7.53 -25.86
CA ASP A 227 -15.41 -7.08 -24.64
C ASP A 227 -15.12 -5.58 -24.44
N GLY A 228 -16.12 -4.73 -24.68
CA GLY A 228 -16.21 -3.36 -24.14
C GLY A 228 -14.95 -2.49 -24.04
N ASP A 229 -14.02 -2.55 -25.01
CA ASP A 229 -12.76 -1.82 -24.94
C ASP A 229 -13.04 -0.31 -25.08
N VAL A 230 -13.06 0.39 -23.93
CA VAL A 230 -13.17 1.85 -23.91
C VAL A 230 -11.93 2.41 -24.62
N PRO A 231 -12.07 3.30 -25.62
CA PRO A 231 -10.93 3.86 -26.32
C PRO A 231 -9.92 4.45 -25.35
N LEU A 232 -8.64 4.09 -25.49
CA LEU A 232 -7.56 4.58 -24.64
C LEU A 232 -7.44 6.11 -24.65
N SER A 233 -7.95 6.76 -25.70
CA SER A 233 -8.09 8.22 -25.77
C SER A 233 -8.99 8.78 -24.67
N LEU A 234 -10.11 8.12 -24.35
CA LEU A 234 -11.00 8.56 -23.27
C LEU A 234 -10.34 8.38 -21.89
N LEU A 235 -9.52 7.34 -21.73
CA LEU A 235 -8.77 7.13 -20.49
C LEU A 235 -7.59 8.10 -20.36
N LEU A 236 -6.96 8.49 -21.47
CA LEU A 236 -6.00 9.59 -21.48
C LEU A 236 -6.65 10.90 -21.07
N ASP A 237 -7.81 11.23 -21.65
CA ASP A 237 -8.56 12.44 -21.31
C ASP A 237 -8.92 12.44 -19.82
N TRP A 238 -9.45 11.33 -19.30
CA TRP A 238 -9.70 11.14 -17.86
C TRP A 238 -8.45 11.37 -17.00
N ALA A 239 -7.32 10.79 -17.38
CA ALA A 239 -6.08 10.93 -16.62
C ALA A 239 -5.57 12.38 -16.62
N LEU A 240 -5.61 13.03 -17.78
CA LEU A 240 -5.22 14.44 -17.93
C LEU A 240 -6.15 15.37 -17.16
N GLU A 241 -7.47 15.15 -17.21
CA GLU A 241 -8.47 15.90 -16.44
C GLU A 241 -8.28 15.71 -14.93
N GLY A 242 -8.01 14.49 -14.47
CA GLY A 242 -7.73 14.19 -13.07
C GLY A 242 -6.47 14.91 -12.55
N LEU A 243 -5.38 14.87 -13.33
CA LEU A 243 -4.14 15.59 -13.03
C LEU A 243 -4.34 17.12 -13.07
N ALA A 244 -5.15 17.63 -14.00
CA ALA A 244 -5.51 19.04 -14.05
C ALA A 244 -6.35 19.46 -12.83
N ALA A 245 -7.29 18.62 -12.40
CA ALA A 245 -8.18 18.89 -11.27
C ALA A 245 -7.44 19.05 -9.93
N ILE A 246 -6.25 18.45 -9.80
CA ILE A 246 -5.34 18.61 -8.65
C ILE A 246 -4.22 19.63 -8.89
N GLY A 247 -4.27 20.38 -10.01
CA GLY A 247 -3.32 21.44 -10.33
C GLY A 247 -1.94 20.97 -10.76
N ALA A 248 -1.77 19.72 -11.18
CA ALA A 248 -0.48 19.21 -11.65
C ALA A 248 -0.13 19.68 -13.07
N LEU A 249 -1.14 19.87 -13.91
CA LEU A 249 -0.98 20.32 -15.29
C LEU A 249 -2.12 21.24 -15.71
N THR A 250 -1.94 21.93 -16.82
CA THR A 250 -2.98 22.71 -17.53
C THR A 250 -3.27 22.08 -18.88
N LEU A 251 -4.54 22.10 -19.28
CA LEU A 251 -4.99 21.67 -20.60
C LEU A 251 -5.43 22.87 -21.41
N GLU A 252 -4.72 23.17 -22.51
CA GLU A 252 -5.02 24.29 -23.40
C GLU A 252 -4.96 23.84 -24.86
N ARG A 253 -6.03 24.06 -25.64
CA ARG A 253 -6.05 23.84 -27.10
C ARG A 253 -5.55 22.45 -27.54
N GLY A 254 -5.88 21.40 -26.79
CA GLY A 254 -5.43 20.03 -27.10
C GLY A 254 -3.95 19.78 -26.76
N GLN A 255 -3.37 20.59 -25.88
CA GLN A 255 -2.03 20.43 -25.32
C GLN A 255 -2.10 20.32 -23.81
N ALA A 256 -1.18 19.54 -23.23
CA ALA A 256 -0.96 19.47 -21.79
C ALA A 256 0.41 20.08 -21.44
N THR A 257 0.44 20.86 -20.35
CA THR A 257 1.66 21.48 -19.83
C THR A 257 1.72 21.31 -18.32
N LEU A 258 2.84 20.84 -17.76
CA LEU A 258 3.00 20.79 -16.31
C LEU A 258 2.98 22.19 -15.71
N THR A 259 2.27 22.34 -14.58
CA THR A 259 2.38 23.55 -13.76
C THR A 259 3.76 23.56 -13.07
N PRO A 260 4.22 24.70 -12.51
CA PRO A 260 5.45 24.71 -11.72
C PRO A 260 5.40 23.72 -10.54
N LEU A 261 4.23 23.55 -9.92
CA LEU A 261 4.00 22.58 -8.85
C LEU A 261 4.09 21.13 -9.36
N GLY A 262 3.43 20.82 -10.49
CA GLY A 262 3.52 19.50 -11.12
C GLY A 262 4.94 19.15 -11.57
N ASN A 263 5.64 20.09 -12.22
CA ASN A 263 7.02 19.90 -12.64
C ASN A 263 7.95 19.62 -11.45
N TRP A 264 7.81 20.37 -10.36
CA TRP A 264 8.56 20.09 -9.12
C TRP A 264 8.25 18.70 -8.57
N ALA A 265 6.99 18.26 -8.59
CA ALA A 265 6.57 16.95 -8.09
C ALA A 265 7.19 15.80 -8.89
N VAL A 266 7.12 15.88 -10.22
CA VAL A 266 7.70 14.86 -11.11
C VAL A 266 9.23 14.85 -10.92
N TRP A 267 9.87 16.01 -10.76
CA TRP A 267 11.31 16.06 -10.48
C TRP A 267 11.65 15.38 -9.16
N VAL A 268 10.92 15.66 -8.07
CA VAL A 268 11.13 15.00 -6.78
C VAL A 268 11.00 13.49 -6.91
N LYS A 269 10.03 13.00 -7.71
CA LYS A 269 9.88 11.56 -7.95
C LYS A 269 11.05 10.97 -8.75
N LEU A 270 11.45 11.60 -9.84
CA LEU A 270 12.61 11.15 -10.61
C LEU A 270 13.89 11.16 -9.77
N GLU A 271 14.04 12.16 -8.89
CA GLU A 271 15.14 12.24 -7.94
C GLU A 271 15.11 11.10 -6.93
N GLN A 272 13.94 10.83 -6.35
CA GLN A 272 13.73 9.68 -5.48
C GLN A 272 14.05 8.36 -6.17
N ILE A 273 13.65 8.19 -7.43
CA ILE A 273 14.00 7.01 -8.25
C ILE A 273 15.51 6.93 -8.45
N CYS A 274 16.19 8.02 -8.81
CA CYS A 274 17.64 8.05 -8.97
C CYS A 274 18.38 7.72 -7.67
N VAL A 275 17.90 8.21 -6.53
CA VAL A 275 18.45 7.89 -5.20
C VAL A 275 18.18 6.44 -4.84
N ALA A 276 16.98 5.95 -5.10
CA ALA A 276 16.55 4.58 -4.88
C ALA A 276 17.33 3.58 -5.75
N ALA A 277 17.63 3.93 -7.00
CA ALA A 277 18.44 3.13 -7.93
C ALA A 277 19.90 3.03 -7.48
N GLN A 278 20.34 3.93 -6.61
CA GLN A 278 21.64 3.88 -5.95
C GLN A 278 21.58 3.18 -4.58
N SER A 279 20.44 2.57 -4.23
CA SER A 279 20.32 1.78 -3.01
C SER A 279 21.37 0.66 -3.02
N PRO A 280 22.09 0.44 -1.91
CA PRO A 280 23.08 -0.63 -1.85
C PRO A 280 22.49 -2.03 -2.06
N ALA A 281 21.19 -2.21 -1.79
CA ALA A 281 20.51 -3.49 -1.97
C ALA A 281 20.01 -3.72 -3.41
N GLY A 282 19.74 -2.65 -4.18
CA GLY A 282 19.35 -2.77 -5.59
C GLY A 282 17.94 -3.35 -5.82
N ASN A 283 17.05 -3.24 -4.84
CA ASN A 283 15.72 -3.87 -4.91
C ASN A 283 14.69 -3.08 -5.74
N ILE A 284 15.04 -1.90 -6.26
CA ILE A 284 14.09 -0.98 -6.89
C ILE A 284 13.34 -1.61 -8.08
N GLU A 285 14.00 -2.44 -8.87
CA GLU A 285 13.42 -3.11 -10.05
C GLU A 285 12.76 -4.46 -9.73
N GLN A 286 12.88 -4.95 -8.49
CA GLN A 286 12.44 -6.29 -8.11
C GLN A 286 10.93 -6.35 -7.86
N SER A 287 10.34 -7.54 -7.94
CA SER A 287 8.97 -7.80 -7.47
C SER A 287 8.82 -7.40 -5.98
N ALA A 288 7.59 -7.13 -5.53
CA ALA A 288 7.34 -6.93 -4.09
C ALA A 288 7.88 -8.10 -3.25
N GLU A 289 7.71 -9.34 -3.72
CA GLU A 289 8.14 -10.53 -2.99
C GLU A 289 9.67 -10.57 -2.82
N ASP A 290 10.42 -10.36 -3.89
CA ASP A 290 11.88 -10.40 -3.88
C ASP A 290 12.47 -9.22 -3.10
N MET A 291 11.84 -8.04 -3.20
CA MET A 291 12.20 -6.88 -2.40
C MET A 291 12.01 -7.17 -0.90
N LEU A 292 10.86 -7.73 -0.49
CA LEU A 292 10.59 -8.06 0.92
C LEU A 292 11.54 -9.16 1.42
N ARG A 293 11.83 -10.17 0.60
CA ARG A 293 12.83 -11.22 0.89
C ARG A 293 14.24 -10.65 1.05
N GLY A 294 14.62 -9.68 0.23
CA GLY A 294 15.87 -8.93 0.36
C GLY A 294 15.93 -8.12 1.66
N CYS A 295 14.78 -7.63 2.14
CA CYS A 295 14.66 -6.87 3.38
C CYS A 295 14.60 -7.73 4.66
N ALA A 296 14.33 -9.03 4.56
CA ALA A 296 14.12 -9.93 5.70
C ALA A 296 15.26 -9.92 6.75
N ARG A 297 16.50 -9.66 6.32
CA ARG A 297 17.68 -9.61 7.21
C ARG A 297 18.10 -8.20 7.61
N LEU A 298 17.36 -7.18 7.20
CA LEU A 298 17.65 -5.79 7.50
C LEU A 298 17.04 -5.38 8.84
N THR A 299 17.66 -4.39 9.49
CA THR A 299 17.02 -3.71 10.62
C THR A 299 15.88 -2.80 10.13
N PRO A 300 14.92 -2.40 10.99
CA PRO A 300 13.73 -1.66 10.54
C PRO A 300 14.01 -0.36 9.79
N GLY A 301 15.07 0.37 10.16
CA GLY A 301 15.45 1.62 9.50
C GLY A 301 15.89 1.40 8.04
N PRO A 302 16.92 0.57 7.78
CA PRO A 302 17.32 0.16 6.45
C PRO A 302 16.18 -0.48 5.62
N ALA A 303 15.37 -1.37 6.20
CA ALA A 303 14.23 -1.97 5.51
C ALA A 303 13.23 -0.90 5.02
N ARG A 304 12.89 0.07 5.89
CA ARG A 304 12.02 1.20 5.51
C ARG A 304 12.64 2.08 4.41
N ALA A 305 13.96 2.20 4.34
CA ALA A 305 14.62 2.91 3.24
C ALA A 305 14.46 2.14 1.92
N GLU A 306 14.59 0.82 1.93
CA GLU A 306 14.35 -0.04 0.77
C GLU A 306 12.87 0.00 0.33
N TYR A 307 11.92 -0.01 1.28
CA TYR A 307 10.49 0.14 0.94
C TYR A 307 10.22 1.46 0.23
N ARG A 308 10.75 2.58 0.74
CA ARG A 308 10.63 3.88 0.07
C ARG A 308 11.27 3.89 -1.31
N ALA A 309 12.42 3.24 -1.44
CA ALA A 309 13.12 3.13 -2.72
C ALA A 309 12.29 2.35 -3.75
N TRP A 310 11.76 1.20 -3.36
CA TRP A 310 10.91 0.36 -4.19
C TRP A 310 9.59 1.04 -4.56
N LEU A 311 8.97 1.76 -3.62
CA LEU A 311 7.76 2.55 -3.85
C LEU A 311 7.98 3.73 -4.81
N ALA A 312 9.18 4.32 -4.82
CA ALA A 312 9.47 5.48 -5.66
C ALA A 312 9.36 5.19 -7.16
N ALA A 313 9.61 3.94 -7.57
CA ALA A 313 9.60 3.51 -8.98
C ALA A 313 8.24 3.00 -9.48
N ARG A 314 7.19 3.04 -8.66
CA ARG A 314 5.89 2.42 -8.96
C ARG A 314 4.73 3.36 -8.66
N THR A 315 3.56 3.03 -9.22
CA THR A 315 2.31 3.67 -8.80
C THR A 315 1.84 3.11 -7.47
N VAL A 316 1.14 3.93 -6.70
CA VAL A 316 0.64 3.53 -5.39
C VAL A 316 -0.33 2.36 -5.49
N SER A 317 -1.23 2.38 -6.47
CA SER A 317 -2.20 1.30 -6.67
C SER A 317 -1.52 -0.04 -6.98
N SER A 318 -0.54 -0.04 -7.88
CA SER A 318 0.22 -1.24 -8.24
C SER A 318 1.00 -1.76 -7.01
N ALA A 319 1.70 -0.86 -6.32
CA ALA A 319 2.47 -1.20 -5.12
C ALA A 319 1.60 -1.82 -4.01
N VAL A 320 0.44 -1.24 -3.71
CA VAL A 320 -0.49 -1.77 -2.70
C VAL A 320 -1.02 -3.14 -3.12
N GLY A 321 -1.40 -3.30 -4.38
CA GLY A 321 -1.86 -4.57 -4.94
C GLY A 321 -0.79 -5.68 -4.84
N GLU A 322 0.44 -5.39 -5.25
CA GLU A 322 1.57 -6.32 -5.15
C GLU A 322 1.86 -6.70 -3.69
N LEU A 323 1.93 -5.73 -2.77
CA LEU A 323 2.20 -5.99 -1.35
C LEU A 323 1.10 -6.85 -0.71
N LEU A 324 -0.17 -6.58 -1.00
CA LEU A 324 -1.27 -7.43 -0.54
C LEU A 324 -1.26 -8.81 -1.21
N GLY A 325 -0.82 -8.90 -2.47
CA GLY A 325 -0.57 -10.17 -3.15
C GLY A 325 0.46 -11.03 -2.39
N VAL A 326 1.60 -10.45 -2.02
CA VAL A 326 2.61 -11.12 -1.19
C VAL A 326 2.04 -11.50 0.18
N ALA A 327 1.28 -10.59 0.81
CA ALA A 327 0.69 -10.85 2.11
C ALA A 327 -0.29 -12.03 2.10
N ARG A 328 -0.95 -12.33 0.98
CA ARG A 328 -1.84 -13.51 0.85
C ARG A 328 -1.08 -14.83 0.74
N GLY A 329 0.21 -14.80 0.42
CA GLY A 329 1.06 -15.98 0.29
C GLY A 329 1.21 -16.79 1.57
N GLU A 330 2.00 -17.86 1.49
CA GLU A 330 2.20 -18.79 2.61
C GLU A 330 3.31 -18.35 3.59
N ASP A 331 4.21 -17.46 3.18
CA ASP A 331 5.34 -17.03 4.00
C ASP A 331 4.91 -15.98 5.04
N ALA A 332 4.85 -16.40 6.30
CA ALA A 332 4.45 -15.57 7.43
C ALA A 332 5.36 -14.34 7.65
N LEU A 333 6.67 -14.46 7.36
CA LEU A 333 7.57 -13.32 7.49
C LEU A 333 7.24 -12.27 6.41
N LEU A 334 7.08 -12.71 5.16
CA LEU A 334 6.75 -11.80 4.07
C LEU A 334 5.38 -11.14 4.27
N ARG A 335 4.40 -11.86 4.86
CA ARG A 335 3.11 -11.29 5.26
C ARG A 335 3.28 -10.11 6.22
N GLY A 336 4.07 -10.27 7.27
CA GLY A 336 4.36 -9.18 8.21
C GLY A 336 5.12 -8.00 7.57
N LEU A 337 6.15 -8.29 6.76
CA LEU A 337 6.93 -7.26 6.08
C LEU A 337 6.10 -6.47 5.04
N ALA A 338 5.15 -7.13 4.38
CA ALA A 338 4.23 -6.45 3.46
C ALA A 338 3.40 -5.38 4.18
N PHE A 339 2.90 -5.67 5.39
CA PHE A 339 2.19 -4.68 6.20
C PHE A 339 3.09 -3.58 6.77
N GLU A 340 4.37 -3.84 7.02
CA GLU A 340 5.35 -2.77 7.31
C GLU A 340 5.57 -1.85 6.09
N ALA A 341 5.63 -2.40 4.88
CA ALA A 341 5.73 -1.62 3.65
C ALA A 341 4.43 -0.81 3.39
N LEU A 342 3.25 -1.39 3.64
CA LEU A 342 1.97 -0.67 3.55
C LEU A 342 1.88 0.51 4.52
N ARG A 343 2.50 0.44 5.71
CA ARG A 343 2.63 1.59 6.62
C ARG A 343 3.46 2.74 6.02
N VAL A 344 4.43 2.41 5.17
CA VAL A 344 5.21 3.43 4.44
C VAL A 344 4.36 4.11 3.36
N VAL A 345 3.44 3.37 2.72
CA VAL A 345 2.45 3.94 1.78
C VAL A 345 1.48 4.88 2.50
N GLY A 346 0.94 4.45 3.64
CA GLY A 346 0.03 5.27 4.47
C GLY A 346 -1.38 5.40 3.88
N GLY A 347 -1.97 6.59 3.98
CA GLY A 347 -3.39 6.81 3.69
C GLY A 347 -3.93 6.33 2.34
N PRO A 348 -3.17 6.37 1.23
CA PRO A 348 -3.62 5.77 -0.02
C PRO A 348 -3.88 4.25 0.04
N ALA A 349 -3.24 3.51 0.94
CA ALA A 349 -3.44 2.06 1.11
C ALA A 349 -4.69 1.71 1.92
N GLU A 350 -5.28 2.67 2.64
CA GLU A 350 -6.35 2.43 3.62
C GLU A 350 -7.58 1.69 3.05
N PRO A 351 -8.13 2.04 1.86
CA PRO A 351 -9.29 1.34 1.32
C PRO A 351 -9.03 -0.15 1.07
N GLU A 352 -7.88 -0.48 0.48
CA GLU A 352 -7.48 -1.85 0.17
C GLU A 352 -7.14 -2.65 1.44
N VAL A 353 -6.51 -2.01 2.43
CA VAL A 353 -6.26 -2.64 3.73
C VAL A 353 -7.57 -2.91 4.47
N ARG A 354 -8.55 -2.00 4.39
CA ARG A 354 -9.88 -2.24 4.98
C ARG A 354 -10.60 -3.39 4.30
N ALA A 355 -10.52 -3.50 2.98
CA ALA A 355 -11.07 -4.64 2.24
C ALA A 355 -10.39 -5.96 2.66
N ALA A 356 -9.06 -5.95 2.80
CA ALA A 356 -8.27 -7.11 3.25
C ALA A 356 -8.65 -7.60 4.66
N ALA A 357 -9.26 -6.76 5.52
CA ALA A 357 -9.72 -7.18 6.85
C ALA A 357 -10.86 -8.23 6.82
N ALA A 358 -11.48 -8.46 5.65
CA ALA A 358 -12.43 -9.56 5.44
C ALA A 358 -11.76 -10.91 5.21
N GLU A 359 -10.47 -10.94 4.86
CA GLU A 359 -9.71 -12.16 4.61
C GLU A 359 -9.12 -12.70 5.92
N PRO A 360 -9.43 -13.94 6.34
CA PRO A 360 -9.02 -14.46 7.65
C PRO A 360 -7.50 -14.39 7.92
N SER A 361 -6.67 -14.63 6.91
CA SER A 361 -5.21 -14.61 7.03
C SER A 361 -4.60 -13.21 7.08
N LEU A 362 -5.29 -12.20 6.58
CA LEU A 362 -4.83 -10.81 6.59
C LEU A 362 -5.45 -10.01 7.72
N ARG A 363 -6.59 -10.46 8.24
CA ARG A 363 -7.43 -9.73 9.18
C ARG A 363 -6.68 -9.20 10.40
N PRO A 364 -5.88 -9.99 11.15
CA PRO A 364 -5.13 -9.44 12.29
C PRO A 364 -4.17 -8.31 11.89
N TYR A 365 -3.46 -8.47 10.78
CA TYR A 365 -2.54 -7.45 10.27
C TYR A 365 -3.26 -6.19 9.80
N ALA A 366 -4.38 -6.33 9.10
CA ALA A 366 -5.19 -5.23 8.63
C ALA A 366 -5.80 -4.42 9.78
N LEU A 367 -6.27 -5.10 10.84
CA LEU A 367 -6.81 -4.43 12.02
C LEU A 367 -5.74 -3.62 12.76
N LEU A 368 -4.55 -4.16 12.95
CA LEU A 368 -3.43 -3.42 13.55
C LEU A 368 -3.01 -2.23 12.69
N TRP A 369 -2.91 -2.43 11.37
CA TRP A 369 -2.58 -1.34 10.44
C TRP A 369 -3.62 -0.21 10.50
N LEU A 370 -4.91 -0.56 10.52
CA LEU A 370 -6.01 0.41 10.61
C LEU A 370 -5.98 1.13 11.96
N ALA A 371 -5.79 0.42 13.07
CA ALA A 371 -5.71 1.02 14.39
C ALA A 371 -4.60 2.08 14.47
N GLU A 372 -3.39 1.74 14.01
CA GLU A 372 -2.28 2.70 13.95
C GLU A 372 -2.55 3.86 12.99
N TYR A 373 -3.14 3.58 11.81
CA TYR A 373 -3.49 4.61 10.83
C TYR A 373 -4.53 5.59 11.38
N GLU A 374 -5.48 5.10 12.18
CA GLU A 374 -6.50 5.90 12.87
C GLU A 374 -5.94 6.60 14.13
N GLY A 375 -4.68 6.38 14.47
CA GLY A 375 -3.96 7.09 15.53
C GLY A 375 -4.03 6.43 16.91
N ALA A 376 -4.32 5.12 17.00
CA ALA A 376 -4.10 4.36 18.22
C ALA A 376 -2.62 4.38 18.62
N ASP A 377 -2.35 4.39 19.93
CA ASP A 377 -0.98 4.23 20.43
C ASP A 377 -0.47 2.84 20.00
N PRO A 378 0.75 2.72 19.45
CA PRO A 378 1.35 1.41 19.16
C PRO A 378 1.33 0.43 20.33
N GLU A 379 1.37 0.91 21.58
CA GLU A 379 1.29 0.04 22.77
C GLU A 379 -0.12 -0.54 22.97
N ASP A 380 -1.16 0.20 22.60
CA ASP A 380 -2.57 -0.17 22.76
C ASP A 380 -3.14 -0.85 21.50
N ALA A 381 -2.42 -0.78 20.36
CA ALA A 381 -2.90 -1.29 19.08
C ALA A 381 -3.28 -2.79 19.13
N ALA A 382 -2.62 -3.58 19.98
CA ALA A 382 -2.94 -5.00 20.16
C ALA A 382 -4.34 -5.24 20.75
N ASP A 383 -4.90 -4.28 21.50
CA ASP A 383 -6.19 -4.41 22.17
C ASP A 383 -7.38 -4.38 21.20
N VAL A 384 -7.16 -3.97 19.94
CA VAL A 384 -8.19 -4.03 18.90
C VAL A 384 -8.47 -5.46 18.43
N LEU A 385 -7.54 -6.39 18.69
CA LEU A 385 -7.68 -7.78 18.30
C LEU A 385 -8.53 -8.53 19.31
N THR A 386 -9.48 -9.32 18.82
CA THR A 386 -10.09 -10.35 19.64
C THR A 386 -9.05 -11.37 20.08
N ARG A 387 -9.40 -12.15 21.09
CA ARG A 387 -8.51 -13.20 21.62
C ARG A 387 -8.13 -14.24 20.54
N GLU A 388 -9.07 -14.57 19.67
CA GLU A 388 -8.84 -15.51 18.56
C GLU A 388 -7.87 -14.91 17.52
N GLU A 389 -8.07 -13.65 17.13
CA GLU A 389 -7.20 -12.94 16.18
C GLU A 389 -5.78 -12.75 16.74
N ALA A 390 -5.65 -12.44 18.03
CA ALA A 390 -4.36 -12.34 18.70
C ALA A 390 -3.63 -13.69 18.76
N THR A 391 -4.35 -14.78 19.01
CA THR A 391 -3.78 -16.13 18.97
C THR A 391 -3.36 -16.52 17.56
N TRP A 392 -4.18 -16.20 16.55
CA TRP A 392 -3.85 -16.45 15.14
C TRP A 392 -2.55 -15.74 14.74
N LEU A 393 -2.42 -14.44 15.06
CA LEU A 393 -1.21 -13.65 14.80
C LEU A 393 0.01 -14.18 15.56
N TRP A 394 -0.19 -14.67 16.79
CA TRP A 394 0.88 -15.28 17.57
C TRP A 394 1.43 -16.53 16.86
N VAL A 395 0.57 -17.37 16.28
CA VAL A 395 0.98 -18.56 15.51
C VAL A 395 1.69 -18.15 14.22
N ASP A 396 1.21 -17.14 13.48
CA ASP A 396 1.87 -16.68 12.25
C ASP A 396 3.27 -16.10 12.56
N THR A 397 3.39 -15.34 13.65
CA THR A 397 4.69 -14.83 14.13
C THR A 397 5.63 -15.97 14.50
N ALA A 398 5.13 -17.01 15.17
CA ALA A 398 5.93 -18.19 15.49
C ALA A 398 6.37 -18.94 14.22
N ALA A 399 5.52 -19.02 13.20
CA ALA A 399 5.86 -19.60 11.90
C ALA A 399 6.98 -18.82 11.21
N ALA A 400 6.88 -17.48 11.19
CA ALA A 400 7.92 -16.62 10.64
C ALA A 400 9.28 -16.83 11.34
N VAL A 401 9.28 -16.93 12.67
CA VAL A 401 10.51 -17.17 13.45
C VAL A 401 11.05 -18.58 13.25
N ALA A 402 10.18 -19.58 13.09
CA ALA A 402 10.60 -20.96 12.83
C ALA A 402 11.26 -21.12 11.45
N ASP A 403 10.75 -20.42 10.43
CA ASP A 403 11.23 -20.53 9.04
C ASP A 403 12.47 -19.64 8.78
N HIS A 404 12.55 -18.47 9.41
CA HIS A 404 13.57 -17.44 9.08
C HIS A 404 14.44 -16.98 10.25
N GLY A 405 14.09 -17.36 11.48
CA GLY A 405 14.73 -16.91 12.70
C GLY A 405 15.64 -17.95 13.36
N GLU A 406 16.31 -17.51 14.42
CA GLU A 406 17.10 -18.41 15.27
C GLU A 406 16.19 -19.18 16.25
N PRO A 407 16.47 -20.45 16.56
CA PRO A 407 15.64 -21.25 17.47
C PRO A 407 15.40 -20.62 18.85
N GLN A 408 16.34 -19.82 19.35
CA GLN A 408 16.18 -19.13 20.64
C GLN A 408 15.14 -18.01 20.58
N LEU A 409 14.91 -17.40 19.41
CA LEU A 409 13.83 -16.42 19.23
C LEU A 409 12.47 -17.08 19.31
N LEU A 410 12.35 -18.32 18.80
CA LEU A 410 11.10 -19.08 18.88
C LEU A 410 10.75 -19.40 20.34
N LEU A 411 11.74 -19.71 21.17
CA LEU A 411 11.54 -19.92 22.61
C LEU A 411 11.18 -18.62 23.34
N ARG A 412 11.83 -17.50 23.01
CA ARG A 412 11.45 -16.19 23.58
C ARG A 412 10.02 -15.79 23.21
N HIS A 413 9.58 -16.14 22.00
CA HIS A 413 8.21 -15.92 21.54
C HIS A 413 7.21 -16.86 22.24
N LEU A 414 7.65 -18.06 22.64
CA LEU A 414 6.88 -18.92 23.53
C LEU A 414 6.67 -18.29 24.92
N ASP A 415 7.72 -17.68 25.47
CA ASP A 415 7.65 -17.03 26.79
C ASP A 415 6.76 -15.78 26.81
N SER A 416 6.53 -15.13 25.65
CA SER A 416 5.64 -13.97 25.52
C SER A 416 4.15 -14.33 25.36
N ALA A 417 3.81 -15.62 25.33
CA ALA A 417 2.43 -16.06 25.19
C ALA A 417 1.53 -15.63 26.37
N VAL A 418 0.40 -15.00 26.05
CA VAL A 418 -0.52 -14.37 27.01
C VAL A 418 -1.27 -15.41 27.90
N GLN A 419 -1.23 -16.69 27.53
CA GLN A 419 -1.93 -17.80 28.16
C GLN A 419 -1.34 -18.21 29.52
N GLY A 420 -0.17 -17.69 29.89
CA GLY A 420 0.49 -17.92 31.19
C GLY A 420 1.02 -19.35 31.40
N THR A 421 0.52 -20.36 30.67
CA THR A 421 1.02 -21.74 30.68
C THR A 421 1.03 -22.36 29.29
N VAL A 422 2.06 -23.17 29.01
CA VAL A 422 2.22 -23.89 27.73
C VAL A 422 1.03 -24.82 27.39
N PRO A 423 0.43 -25.56 28.34
CA PRO A 423 -0.75 -26.39 28.03
C PRO A 423 -1.98 -25.59 27.60
N ALA A 424 -2.25 -24.44 28.24
CA ALA A 424 -3.36 -23.58 27.85
C ALA A 424 -3.14 -22.98 26.45
N LEU A 425 -1.90 -22.56 26.15
CA LEU A 425 -1.51 -22.12 24.81
C LEU A 425 -1.71 -23.21 23.75
N ILE A 426 -1.32 -24.44 24.04
CA ILE A 426 -1.51 -25.56 23.11
C ILE A 426 -2.99 -25.73 22.77
N GLU A 427 -3.89 -25.76 23.75
CA GLU A 427 -5.31 -25.95 23.49
C GLU A 427 -5.90 -24.79 22.66
N GLU A 428 -5.50 -23.55 22.96
CA GLU A 428 -5.98 -22.38 22.21
C GLU A 428 -5.46 -22.34 20.77
N VAL A 429 -4.17 -22.64 20.56
CA VAL A 429 -3.54 -22.74 19.24
C VAL A 429 -4.19 -23.84 18.39
N ARG A 430 -4.59 -24.97 19.02
CA ARG A 430 -5.31 -26.05 18.33
C ARG A 430 -6.70 -25.61 17.87
N ALA A 431 -7.39 -24.77 18.64
CA ALA A 431 -8.73 -24.27 18.32
C ALA A 431 -8.72 -23.15 17.27
N GLY A 432 -7.64 -22.35 17.20
CA GLY A 432 -7.56 -21.16 16.34
C GLY A 432 -7.40 -21.40 14.83
N GLY A 433 -7.30 -22.65 14.38
CA GLY A 433 -7.42 -22.99 12.94
C GLY A 433 -6.32 -22.48 12.00
N HIS A 434 -5.17 -22.02 12.52
CA HIS A 434 -4.09 -21.46 11.70
C HIS A 434 -3.44 -22.54 10.80
N PRO A 435 -3.23 -22.30 9.48
CA PRO A 435 -2.68 -23.31 8.56
C PRO A 435 -1.30 -23.86 8.95
N ARG A 436 -0.46 -23.02 9.58
CA ARG A 436 0.89 -23.35 10.06
C ARG A 436 0.95 -23.96 11.47
N THR A 437 -0.19 -24.27 12.09
CA THR A 437 -0.25 -24.75 13.49
C THR A 437 0.63 -25.97 13.73
N VAL A 438 0.55 -26.98 12.85
CA VAL A 438 1.32 -28.22 13.01
C VAL A 438 2.82 -27.95 12.92
N GLN A 439 3.24 -27.14 11.95
CA GLN A 439 4.65 -26.79 11.72
C GLN A 439 5.23 -26.04 12.91
N VAL A 440 4.49 -25.06 13.45
CA VAL A 440 4.89 -24.29 14.63
C VAL A 440 5.04 -25.19 15.86
N LEU A 441 4.07 -26.08 16.12
CA LEU A 441 4.16 -27.02 17.24
C LEU A 441 5.35 -27.97 17.08
N VAL A 442 5.63 -28.47 15.87
CA VAL A 442 6.82 -29.31 15.62
C VAL A 442 8.11 -28.54 15.87
N ALA A 443 8.21 -27.30 15.38
CA ALA A 443 9.39 -26.45 15.58
C ALA A 443 9.61 -26.13 17.08
N LEU A 444 8.55 -25.77 17.79
CA LEU A 444 8.59 -25.55 19.24
C LEU A 444 9.06 -26.80 19.98
N ALA A 445 8.51 -27.97 19.64
CA ALA A 445 8.91 -29.22 20.28
C ALA A 445 10.36 -29.61 20.00
N ALA A 446 10.92 -29.19 18.87
CA ALA A 446 12.33 -29.40 18.53
C ALA A 446 13.25 -28.43 19.28
N ALA A 447 12.82 -27.19 19.51
CA ALA A 447 13.59 -26.17 20.20
C ALA A 447 13.52 -26.27 21.74
N HIS A 448 12.45 -26.82 22.31
CA HIS A 448 12.18 -26.76 23.75
C HIS A 448 13.19 -27.56 24.59
N PRO A 449 13.83 -26.97 25.62
CA PRO A 449 14.87 -27.65 26.41
C PRO A 449 14.32 -28.71 27.37
N ASP A 450 13.09 -28.56 27.86
CA ASP A 450 12.43 -29.58 28.70
C ASP A 450 11.85 -30.73 27.84
N PRO A 451 12.32 -31.98 28.01
CA PRO A 451 11.84 -33.13 27.26
C PRO A 451 10.37 -33.49 27.53
N ALA A 452 9.83 -33.18 28.72
CA ALA A 452 8.44 -33.44 29.06
C ALA A 452 7.50 -32.51 28.27
N LEU A 453 7.79 -31.21 28.27
CA LEU A 453 7.05 -30.23 27.48
C LEU A 453 7.22 -30.48 25.97
N ALA A 454 8.43 -30.78 25.50
CA ALA A 454 8.66 -31.16 24.10
C ALA A 454 7.80 -32.35 23.65
N LYS A 455 7.62 -33.36 24.52
CA LYS A 455 6.75 -34.51 24.25
C LYS A 455 5.27 -34.11 24.21
N ALA A 456 4.83 -33.22 25.10
CA ALA A 456 3.46 -32.72 25.12
C ALA A 456 3.13 -31.93 23.84
N VAL A 457 4.02 -31.02 23.42
CA VAL A 457 3.86 -30.23 22.19
C VAL A 457 3.84 -31.16 20.95
N ARG A 458 4.71 -32.17 20.88
CA ARG A 458 4.69 -33.19 19.80
C ARG A 458 3.36 -33.94 19.73
N ARG A 459 2.80 -34.33 20.89
CA ARG A 459 1.50 -35.00 20.96
C ARG A 459 0.39 -34.09 20.43
N ALA A 460 0.42 -32.81 20.77
CA ALA A 460 -0.54 -31.83 20.27
C ALA A 460 -0.46 -31.65 18.75
N ALA A 461 0.76 -31.54 18.20
CA ALA A 461 0.97 -31.46 16.75
C ALA A 461 0.35 -32.67 16.02
N PHE A 462 0.53 -33.88 16.56
CA PHE A 462 -0.06 -35.10 16.02
C PHE A 462 -1.59 -35.10 16.11
N GLN A 463 -2.18 -34.60 17.20
CA GLN A 463 -3.63 -34.51 17.35
C GLN A 463 -4.25 -33.56 16.32
N VAL A 464 -3.65 -32.40 16.08
CA VAL A 464 -4.08 -31.46 15.03
C VAL A 464 -3.98 -32.10 13.65
N HIS A 465 -2.84 -32.74 13.33
CA HIS A 465 -2.63 -33.37 12.05
C HIS A 465 -3.63 -34.51 11.76
N THR A 466 -4.07 -35.23 12.81
CA THR A 466 -5.00 -36.36 12.68
C THR A 466 -6.47 -35.98 12.87
N GLY A 467 -6.79 -34.70 13.09
CA GLY A 467 -8.16 -34.22 13.31
C GLY A 467 -8.83 -34.75 14.57
N ARG A 468 -8.07 -35.30 15.53
CA ARG A 468 -8.61 -35.79 16.80
C ARG A 468 -8.62 -34.64 17.80
N ALA A 469 -9.82 -34.12 18.10
CA ALA A 469 -10.07 -33.18 19.18
C ALA A 469 -9.62 -33.78 20.53
#